data_AF-A0A418G1A6-F1
#
_entry.id   AF-A0A418G1A6-F1
#
_cell.length_a   1.000
_cell.length_b   1.000
_cell.length_c   1.000
_cell.angle_alpha   90.00
_cell.angle_beta   90.00
_cell.angle_gamma   90.00
#
_symmetry.space_group_name_H-M   'P 1'
#
loop_
_entity.id
_entity.type
_entity.pdbx_description
1 polymer ?
#
loop_
_entity_poly.entity_id
_entity_poly.type
_entity_poly.pdbx_seq_one_letter_code
_entity_poly.pdbx_strand_id
1 'polypeptide(L)'
;QEVVELKVVDVKLPLESYESLIQQLAAAITPNTRVAVLDHITSAAALVLPLDKLIPLFQKRGIPVLVDGANAPGQVPLDLRQLKPDFYVGTCNKWLFGSKSSSFLYVDKEHQSMVRPVVTSLSYNQGFIEEFAVQGTKDESNYLTICTAIDFYQNLGYNRVCAHNKSLIDWASSYLASLWGTEALLPPWQRAPFASAIRLPIQWPVKANGEPLTADEQCQVCCFVMDILLDYYQLATKVIPIEGSLYVRISAQIYNERADFERLGVAIQGLTNCSSFIEMFSTMRQLSIAMCIILDECVLLIVLSLQALTILPAIAVTREVGLAVLSLYLITALFSVTYAFLYTLRECCPCINALQRHGSKFFYVLHIGLIATTVATISILLEPFLSGVDFSEYCLTNALDHNLSSTGCLKLQGYTVVALMTLTLEVGLSVYMLVLGRRISKKHAVEYARLVREKSLSDAELPSVVRGNNSFQKKTGKATHGTTAEVI
;
A
#
# COMPACT_ATOMS: atom_id res chain seq x y z
N GLN A 1 -1.09 24.82 17.79
CA GLN A 1 -0.46 24.00 16.75
C GLN A 1 -0.28 24.89 15.55
N GLU A 2 0.95 25.12 15.11
CA GLU A 2 1.18 25.74 13.81
C GLU A 2 0.70 24.76 12.74
N VAL A 3 -0.14 25.23 11.81
CA VAL A 3 -0.58 24.42 10.67
C VAL A 3 0.52 24.51 9.63
N VAL A 4 1.30 23.44 9.50
CA VAL A 4 2.32 23.31 8.45
C VAL A 4 1.64 22.72 7.21
N GLU A 5 1.76 23.40 6.08
CA GLU A 5 1.25 22.96 4.79
C GLU A 5 2.42 22.49 3.92
N LEU A 6 2.30 21.31 3.32
CA LEU A 6 3.24 20.83 2.30
C LEU A 6 2.90 21.51 0.97
N LYS A 7 3.88 22.23 0.40
CA LYS A 7 3.78 22.81 -0.93
C LYS A 7 4.75 22.11 -1.88
N VAL A 8 4.20 21.26 -2.73
CA VAL A 8 4.94 20.56 -3.79
C VAL A 8 5.16 21.50 -4.98
N VAL A 9 6.34 21.43 -5.60
CA VAL A 9 6.65 22.18 -6.83
C VAL A 9 6.80 21.21 -7.99
N ASP A 10 5.81 21.19 -8.88
CA ASP A 10 5.83 20.32 -10.05
C ASP A 10 6.95 20.72 -11.02
N VAL A 11 7.82 19.76 -11.34
CA VAL A 11 8.94 19.95 -12.27
C VAL A 11 8.70 19.11 -13.52
N LYS A 12 8.81 19.74 -14.69
CA LYS A 12 8.73 19.06 -15.98
C LYS A 12 10.06 18.36 -16.30
N LEU A 13 9.99 17.11 -16.76
CA LEU A 13 11.14 16.30 -17.11
C LEU A 13 11.19 15.98 -18.62
N PRO A 14 12.38 15.88 -19.23
CA PRO A 14 13.67 16.25 -18.65
C PRO A 14 13.79 17.76 -18.42
N LEU A 15 14.69 18.16 -17.51
CA LEU A 15 14.96 19.59 -17.28
C LEU A 15 15.56 20.22 -18.55
N GLU A 16 15.19 21.46 -18.84
CA GLU A 16 15.86 22.25 -19.88
C GLU A 16 17.30 22.58 -19.47
N SER A 17 17.47 23.03 -18.22
CA SER A 17 18.74 23.34 -17.58
C SER A 17 18.58 23.31 -16.07
N TYR A 18 19.68 23.18 -15.32
CA TYR A 18 19.63 23.35 -13.87
C TYR A 18 19.27 24.79 -13.47
N GLU A 19 19.66 25.78 -14.27
CA GLU A 19 19.31 27.18 -14.08
C GLU A 19 17.79 27.40 -14.13
N SER A 20 17.10 26.76 -15.08
CA SER A 20 15.62 26.82 -15.18
C SER A 20 14.95 26.26 -13.93
N LEU A 21 15.40 25.10 -13.44
CA LEU A 21 14.92 24.52 -12.19
C LEU A 21 15.16 25.46 -10.99
N ILE A 22 16.36 26.03 -10.87
CA ILE A 22 16.71 26.95 -9.78
C ILE A 22 15.79 28.18 -9.81
N GLN A 23 15.51 28.74 -10.98
CA GLN A 23 14.60 29.88 -11.13
C GLN A 23 13.16 29.51 -10.74
N GLN A 24 12.70 28.34 -11.17
CA GLN A 24 11.37 27.83 -10.81
C GLN A 24 11.22 27.68 -9.28
N LEU A 25 12.21 27.08 -8.62
CA LEU A 25 12.21 26.91 -7.18
C LEU A 25 12.32 28.25 -6.45
N ALA A 26 13.17 29.17 -6.93
CA ALA A 26 13.28 30.51 -6.36
C ALA A 26 11.95 31.29 -6.42
N ALA A 27 11.18 31.14 -7.50
CA ALA A 27 9.86 31.75 -7.66
C ALA A 27 8.78 31.11 -6.76
N ALA A 28 8.96 29.85 -6.37
CA ALA A 28 8.03 29.16 -5.48
C ALA A 28 8.16 29.58 -4.00
N ILE A 29 9.30 30.14 -3.61
CA ILE A 29 9.59 30.63 -2.25
C ILE A 29 8.67 31.80 -1.90
N THR A 30 8.09 31.73 -0.71
CA THR A 30 7.22 32.77 -0.13
C THR A 30 7.73 33.19 1.24
N PRO A 31 7.27 34.32 1.81
CA PRO A 31 7.57 34.70 3.20
C PRO A 31 7.12 33.67 4.25
N ASN A 32 6.25 32.73 3.89
CA ASN A 32 5.77 31.63 4.75
C ASN A 32 6.57 30.34 4.57
N THR A 33 7.59 30.31 3.71
CA THR A 33 8.43 29.12 3.55
C THR A 33 9.27 28.93 4.82
N ARG A 34 9.20 27.75 5.43
CA ARG A 34 9.85 27.46 6.73
C ARG A 34 10.96 26.43 6.64
N VAL A 35 10.84 25.45 5.74
CA VAL A 35 11.85 24.42 5.49
C VAL A 35 11.77 24.06 4.01
N ALA A 36 12.91 23.79 3.37
CA ALA A 36 12.98 23.17 2.05
C ALA A 36 13.35 21.69 2.20
N VAL A 37 12.60 20.79 1.56
CA VAL A 37 12.93 19.37 1.48
C VAL A 37 13.39 19.08 0.06
N LEU A 38 14.60 18.54 -0.11
CA LEU A 38 15.18 18.29 -1.43
C LEU A 38 15.73 16.88 -1.51
N ASP A 39 15.38 16.13 -2.54
CA ASP A 39 16.07 14.87 -2.81
C ASP A 39 17.51 15.14 -3.28
N HIS A 40 18.48 14.30 -2.92
CA HIS A 40 19.77 14.28 -3.63
C HIS A 40 19.58 13.58 -4.99
N ILE A 41 18.87 12.45 -4.99
CA ILE A 41 18.52 11.69 -6.18
C ILE A 41 17.06 11.25 -6.07
N THR A 42 16.21 11.75 -6.98
CA THR A 42 14.78 11.44 -6.95
C THR A 42 14.52 9.96 -7.20
N SER A 43 13.54 9.39 -6.49
CA SER A 43 13.28 7.95 -6.55
C SER A 43 12.75 7.49 -7.92
N ALA A 44 11.76 8.21 -8.46
CA ALA A 44 11.07 7.84 -9.69
C ALA A 44 11.95 8.06 -10.93
N ALA A 45 12.36 9.31 -11.16
CA ALA A 45 13.09 9.70 -12.37
C ALA A 45 14.59 9.41 -12.31
N ALA A 46 15.16 9.13 -11.13
CA ALA A 46 16.59 9.10 -10.90
C ALA A 46 17.29 10.42 -11.29
N LEU A 47 16.62 11.55 -11.06
CA LEU A 47 17.18 12.89 -11.29
C LEU A 47 18.15 13.23 -10.16
N VAL A 48 19.38 13.59 -10.49
CA VAL A 48 20.34 14.19 -9.55
C VAL A 48 20.06 15.70 -9.50
N LEU A 49 19.68 16.18 -8.31
CA LEU A 49 19.43 17.60 -8.10
C LEU A 49 20.75 18.37 -7.90
N PRO A 50 20.88 19.61 -8.42
CA PRO A 50 22.08 20.44 -8.28
C PRO A 50 22.14 21.06 -6.88
N LEU A 51 22.34 20.23 -5.86
CA LEU A 51 22.26 20.63 -4.45
C LEU A 51 23.29 21.69 -4.06
N ASP A 52 24.46 21.71 -4.71
CA ASP A 52 25.49 22.74 -4.56
C ASP A 52 24.97 24.15 -4.88
N LYS A 53 23.97 24.27 -5.76
CA LYS A 53 23.29 25.52 -6.09
C LYS A 53 22.01 25.73 -5.29
N LEU A 54 21.26 24.66 -5.02
CA LEU A 54 19.96 24.74 -4.34
C LEU A 54 20.09 24.99 -2.84
N ILE A 55 21.03 24.36 -2.14
CA ILE A 55 21.21 24.57 -0.70
C ILE A 55 21.49 26.05 -0.39
N PRO A 56 22.46 26.73 -1.05
CA PRO A 56 22.69 28.15 -0.84
C PRO A 56 21.52 29.06 -1.23
N LEU A 57 20.66 28.65 -2.18
CA LEU A 57 19.48 29.43 -2.58
C LEU A 57 18.52 29.64 -1.40
N PHE A 58 18.27 28.58 -0.63
CA PHE A 58 17.37 28.60 0.53
C PHE A 58 18.06 29.17 1.77
N GLN A 59 19.28 28.74 2.09
CA GLN A 59 20.03 29.20 3.26
C GLN A 59 20.26 30.73 3.25
N LYS A 60 20.55 31.34 2.09
CA LYS A 60 20.68 32.81 1.96
C LYS A 60 19.42 33.58 2.33
N ARG A 61 18.27 32.91 2.40
CA ARG A 61 16.97 33.48 2.78
C ARG A 61 16.56 33.08 4.20
N GLY A 62 17.45 32.45 4.96
CA GLY A 62 17.16 31.94 6.30
C GLY A 62 16.22 30.74 6.32
N ILE A 63 16.10 30.01 5.19
CA ILE A 63 15.26 28.81 5.09
C ILE A 63 16.18 27.58 5.23
N PRO A 64 16.03 26.77 6.30
CA PRO A 64 16.81 25.55 6.45
C PRO A 64 16.41 24.49 5.42
N VAL A 65 17.37 23.65 5.05
CA VAL A 65 17.29 22.65 4.00
C VAL A 65 17.50 21.25 4.58
N LEU A 66 16.47 20.42 4.47
CA LEU A 66 16.53 18.98 4.70
C LEU A 66 16.75 18.28 3.36
N VAL A 67 17.86 17.56 3.24
CA VAL A 67 18.15 16.75 2.06
C VAL A 67 17.78 15.28 2.31
N ASP A 68 16.86 14.75 1.49
CA ASP A 68 16.64 13.30 1.37
C ASP A 68 17.70 12.70 0.45
N GLY A 69 18.73 12.14 1.08
CA GLY A 69 19.82 11.44 0.45
C GLY A 69 19.61 9.94 0.30
N ALA A 70 18.39 9.41 0.42
CA ALA A 70 18.19 7.96 0.52
C ALA A 70 18.78 7.18 -0.67
N ASN A 71 18.84 7.77 -1.86
CA ASN A 71 19.40 7.13 -3.05
C ASN A 71 20.88 7.47 -3.33
N ALA A 72 21.55 8.26 -2.48
CA ALA A 72 22.89 8.77 -2.77
C ALA A 72 24.06 7.94 -2.22
N PRO A 73 24.10 7.49 -0.94
CA PRO A 73 25.23 6.76 -0.39
C PRO A 73 25.61 5.52 -1.21
N GLY A 74 26.84 5.47 -1.70
CA GLY A 74 27.35 4.40 -2.56
C GLY A 74 27.10 4.60 -4.06
N GLN A 75 26.16 5.47 -4.45
CA GLN A 75 25.86 5.79 -5.85
C GLN A 75 26.57 7.04 -6.37
N VAL A 76 26.68 8.09 -5.55
CA VAL A 76 27.38 9.34 -5.92
C VAL A 76 28.42 9.71 -4.86
N PRO A 77 29.47 10.47 -5.21
CA PRO A 77 30.41 10.99 -4.22
C PRO A 77 29.66 11.86 -3.22
N LEU A 78 29.77 11.55 -1.93
CA LEU A 78 29.05 12.24 -0.88
C LEU A 78 30.04 12.87 0.10
N ASP A 79 30.19 14.19 0.03
CA ASP A 79 30.93 14.99 1.00
C ASP A 79 29.98 16.00 1.64
N LEU A 80 29.51 15.70 2.85
CA LEU A 80 28.59 16.57 3.59
C LEU A 80 29.26 17.86 4.08
N ARG A 81 30.58 17.87 4.23
CA ARG A 81 31.34 19.07 4.65
C ARG A 81 31.44 20.08 3.52
N GLN A 82 31.50 19.59 2.28
CA GLN A 82 31.45 20.42 1.08
C GLN A 82 30.01 20.83 0.75
N LEU A 83 29.06 19.90 0.83
CA LEU A 83 27.67 20.11 0.46
C LEU A 83 26.93 21.06 1.43
N LYS A 84 27.29 21.01 2.72
CA LYS A 84 26.77 21.86 3.81
C LYS A 84 25.23 21.97 3.89
N PRO A 85 24.48 20.85 3.86
CA PRO A 85 23.05 20.88 4.16
C PRO A 85 22.81 21.19 5.65
N ASP A 86 21.66 21.73 6.01
CA ASP A 86 21.28 21.91 7.41
C ASP A 86 20.93 20.56 8.05
N PHE A 87 20.25 19.71 7.28
CA PHE A 87 19.94 18.33 7.64
C PHE A 87 20.15 17.42 6.42
N TYR A 88 20.64 16.20 6.64
CA TYR A 88 20.78 15.20 5.58
C TYR A 88 20.44 13.81 6.11
N VAL A 89 19.53 13.11 5.43
CA VAL A 89 19.21 11.72 5.74
C VAL A 89 19.76 10.83 4.64
N GLY A 90 20.57 9.84 4.98
CA GLY A 90 21.12 8.89 4.00
C GLY A 90 20.78 7.46 4.37
N THR A 91 20.48 6.65 3.37
CA THR A 91 20.19 5.23 3.55
C THR A 91 21.39 4.37 3.14
N CYS A 92 21.87 3.53 4.05
CA CYS A 92 23.01 2.66 3.81
C CYS A 92 22.59 1.31 3.21
N ASN A 93 21.34 0.89 3.40
CA ASN A 93 20.85 -0.42 2.95
C ASN A 93 20.38 -0.50 1.49
N LYS A 94 20.72 0.50 0.68
CA LYS A 94 20.45 0.53 -0.76
C LYS A 94 21.75 0.32 -1.53
N TRP A 95 22.35 1.40 -2.00
CA TRP A 95 23.51 1.35 -2.88
C TRP A 95 24.81 1.09 -2.14
N LEU A 96 24.90 1.42 -0.85
CA LEU A 96 26.11 1.20 -0.05
C LEU A 96 26.29 -0.25 0.42
N PHE A 97 25.31 -1.14 0.23
CA PHE A 97 25.32 -2.54 0.72
C PHE A 97 25.31 -2.72 2.25
N GLY A 98 24.82 -1.74 3.01
CA GLY A 98 24.52 -1.95 4.43
C GLY A 98 23.36 -2.91 4.66
N SER A 99 23.22 -3.44 5.87
CA SER A 99 22.07 -4.27 6.27
C SER A 99 20.77 -3.47 6.21
N LYS A 100 19.62 -4.13 6.00
CA LYS A 100 18.30 -3.48 6.09
C LYS A 100 18.16 -2.70 7.41
N SER A 101 17.42 -1.60 7.36
CA SER A 101 17.24 -0.69 8.49
C SER A 101 18.51 0.04 8.96
N SER A 102 19.52 0.19 8.07
CA SER A 102 20.69 1.05 8.30
C SER A 102 20.57 2.38 7.53
N SER A 103 20.56 3.48 8.27
CA SER A 103 20.51 4.86 7.77
C SER A 103 21.24 5.77 8.75
N PHE A 104 21.62 6.96 8.29
CA PHE A 104 22.19 8.00 9.13
C PHE A 104 21.41 9.31 8.99
N LEU A 105 21.44 10.10 10.05
CA LEU A 105 21.00 11.49 10.08
C LEU A 105 22.22 12.36 10.37
N TYR A 106 22.51 13.28 9.47
CA TYR A 106 23.43 14.39 9.69
C TYR A 106 22.60 15.64 10.03
N VAL A 107 23.05 16.36 11.06
CA VAL A 107 22.49 17.65 11.45
C VAL A 107 23.64 18.61 11.65
N ASP A 108 23.60 19.73 10.95
CA ASP A 108 24.59 20.78 11.15
C ASP A 108 24.60 21.24 12.62
N LYS A 109 25.79 21.55 13.14
CA LYS A 109 25.98 21.86 14.56
C LYS A 109 25.09 23.01 15.03
N GLU A 110 24.80 23.99 14.16
CA GLU A 110 23.93 25.12 14.49
C GLU A 110 22.49 24.69 14.77
N HIS A 111 22.03 23.59 14.17
CA HIS A 111 20.66 23.08 14.29
C HIS A 111 20.49 21.93 15.28
N GLN A 112 21.56 21.38 15.87
CA GLN A 112 21.46 20.26 16.82
C GLN A 112 20.63 20.60 18.07
N SER A 113 20.58 21.88 18.46
CA SER A 113 19.80 22.33 19.63
C SER A 113 18.29 22.30 19.41
N MET A 114 17.81 22.34 18.16
CA MET A 114 16.38 22.34 17.81
C MET A 114 15.85 20.97 17.39
N VAL A 115 16.72 20.04 17.00
CA VAL A 115 16.33 18.69 16.59
C VAL A 115 16.23 17.77 17.81
N ARG A 116 15.10 17.08 17.95
CA ARG A 116 14.86 16.10 19.02
C ARG A 116 14.38 14.77 18.44
N PRO A 117 14.79 13.63 19.02
CA PRO A 117 14.28 12.34 18.63
C PRO A 117 12.81 12.19 19.05
N VAL A 118 12.01 11.48 18.26
CA VAL A 118 10.61 11.15 18.61
C VAL A 118 10.56 10.24 19.85
N VAL A 119 11.49 9.29 19.92
CA VAL A 119 11.72 8.45 21.10
C VAL A 119 13.06 8.84 21.69
N THR A 120 13.04 9.50 22.83
CA THR A 120 14.26 9.95 23.51
C THR A 120 14.94 8.79 24.23
N SER A 121 16.27 8.71 24.09
CA SER A 121 17.11 7.79 24.85
C SER A 121 17.03 8.01 26.36
N LEU A 122 17.48 7.01 27.13
CA LEU A 122 17.71 7.14 28.57
C LEU A 122 18.69 8.28 28.89
N SER A 123 19.52 8.67 27.93
CA SER A 123 20.49 9.77 28.01
C SER A 123 19.89 11.16 27.69
N TYR A 124 18.65 11.43 28.12
CA TYR A 124 18.00 12.73 27.92
C TYR A 124 18.85 13.89 28.49
N ASN A 125 18.96 15.00 27.75
CA ASN A 125 19.78 16.18 28.06
C ASN A 125 21.29 15.91 28.18
N GLN A 126 21.81 14.78 27.67
CA GLN A 126 23.25 14.49 27.65
C GLN A 126 23.94 14.87 26.32
N GLY A 127 23.20 15.51 25.41
CA GLY A 127 23.69 16.00 24.12
C GLY A 127 23.00 15.34 22.94
N PHE A 128 23.14 15.97 21.76
CA PHE A 128 22.43 15.55 20.55
C PHE A 128 22.65 14.07 20.19
N ILE A 129 23.90 13.60 20.21
CA ILE A 129 24.20 12.19 19.87
C ILE A 129 23.58 11.23 20.90
N GLU A 130 23.75 11.52 22.19
CA GLU A 130 23.28 10.66 23.28
C GLU A 130 21.75 10.52 23.32
N GLU A 131 21.03 11.60 23.01
CA GLU A 131 19.57 11.58 22.92
C GLU A 131 19.06 10.66 21.79
N PHE A 132 19.82 10.53 20.70
CA PHE A 132 19.51 9.66 19.56
C PHE A 132 20.08 8.23 19.68
N ALA A 133 20.99 7.98 20.63
CA ALA A 133 21.75 6.74 20.70
C ALA A 133 20.86 5.50 20.93
N VAL A 134 20.00 5.52 21.96
CA VAL A 134 19.23 4.34 22.39
C VAL A 134 17.73 4.61 22.36
N GLN A 135 17.08 4.38 21.22
CA GLN A 135 15.64 4.63 21.03
C GLN A 135 14.77 3.42 21.36
N GLY A 136 15.04 2.79 22.50
CA GLY A 136 14.45 1.51 22.93
C GLY A 136 15.22 0.28 22.43
N THR A 137 14.88 -0.88 22.98
CA THR A 137 15.56 -2.15 22.67
C THR A 137 15.27 -2.59 21.23
N LYS A 138 16.30 -2.60 20.38
CA LYS A 138 16.23 -3.01 18.97
C LYS A 138 17.50 -3.74 18.56
N ASP A 139 17.47 -4.38 17.39
CA ASP A 139 18.66 -4.96 16.78
C ASP A 139 19.56 -3.86 16.18
N GLU A 140 20.64 -3.55 16.87
CA GLU A 140 21.64 -2.55 16.46
C GLU A 140 22.75 -3.12 15.56
N SER A 141 22.78 -4.44 15.37
CA SER A 141 23.77 -5.11 14.50
C SER A 141 23.76 -4.52 13.08
N ASN A 142 22.59 -4.07 12.63
CA ASN A 142 22.40 -3.42 11.34
C ASN A 142 23.27 -2.17 11.16
N TYR A 143 23.47 -1.35 12.20
CA TYR A 143 24.31 -0.16 12.12
C TYR A 143 25.80 -0.51 12.04
N LEU A 144 26.22 -1.59 12.71
CA LEU A 144 27.61 -2.06 12.69
C LEU A 144 28.05 -2.51 11.29
N THR A 145 27.10 -2.95 10.44
CA THR A 145 27.39 -3.32 9.05
C THR A 145 27.81 -2.14 8.17
N ILE A 146 27.53 -0.89 8.56
CA ILE A 146 27.85 0.29 7.75
C ILE A 146 29.36 0.41 7.54
N CYS A 147 30.17 0.19 8.59
CA CYS A 147 31.63 0.23 8.48
C CYS A 147 32.14 -0.86 7.51
N THR A 148 31.67 -2.09 7.65
CA THR A 148 32.04 -3.20 6.75
C THR A 148 31.64 -2.93 5.31
N ALA A 149 30.48 -2.31 5.08
CA ALA A 149 30.00 -1.96 3.76
C ALA A 149 30.87 -0.86 3.11
N ILE A 150 31.31 0.12 3.90
CA ILE A 150 32.28 1.13 3.46
C ILE A 150 33.63 0.48 3.13
N ASP A 151 34.15 -0.39 4.00
CA ASP A 151 35.42 -1.10 3.78
C ASP A 151 35.35 -1.95 2.50
N PHE A 152 34.23 -2.63 2.27
CA PHE A 152 33.98 -3.38 1.03
C PHE A 152 34.07 -2.49 -0.21
N TYR A 153 33.41 -1.32 -0.19
CA TYR A 153 33.47 -0.34 -1.27
C TYR A 153 34.89 0.22 -1.48
N GLN A 154 35.63 0.48 -0.41
CA GLN A 154 37.02 0.95 -0.47
C GLN A 154 37.94 -0.12 -1.06
N ASN A 155 37.79 -1.38 -0.64
CA ASN A 155 38.59 -2.52 -1.12
C ASN A 155 38.32 -2.85 -2.60
N LEU A 156 37.07 -2.79 -3.05
CA LEU A 156 36.74 -2.92 -4.47
C LEU A 156 37.23 -1.73 -5.31
N GLY A 157 37.31 -0.55 -4.69
CA GLY A 157 37.58 0.73 -5.31
C GLY A 157 36.30 1.37 -5.83
N TYR A 158 35.84 2.43 -5.14
CA TYR A 158 34.63 3.17 -5.51
C TYR A 158 34.59 3.59 -6.99
N ASN A 159 35.70 4.09 -7.53
CA ASN A 159 35.79 4.51 -8.93
C ASN A 159 35.56 3.34 -9.90
N ARG A 160 36.00 2.13 -9.54
CA ARG A 160 35.80 0.93 -10.36
C ARG A 160 34.34 0.50 -10.36
N VAL A 161 33.71 0.48 -9.19
CA VAL A 161 32.26 0.21 -9.05
C VAL A 161 31.46 1.22 -9.86
N CYS A 162 31.77 2.51 -9.69
CA CYS A 162 31.09 3.58 -10.40
C CYS A 162 31.25 3.48 -11.92
N ALA A 163 32.48 3.24 -12.40
CA ALA A 163 32.74 3.07 -13.83
C ALA A 163 31.97 1.88 -14.42
N HIS A 164 31.94 0.74 -13.73
CA HIS A 164 31.20 -0.44 -14.17
C HIS A 164 29.68 -0.18 -14.23
N ASN A 165 29.08 0.22 -13.11
CA ASN A 165 27.63 0.43 -13.03
C ASN A 165 27.16 1.53 -13.99
N LYS A 166 27.90 2.65 -14.07
CA LYS A 166 27.60 3.75 -14.98
C LYS A 166 27.69 3.30 -16.44
N SER A 167 28.77 2.63 -16.83
CA SER A 167 28.92 2.13 -18.19
C SER A 167 27.82 1.14 -18.56
N LEU A 168 27.40 0.29 -17.62
CA LEU A 168 26.35 -0.69 -17.84
C LEU A 168 24.99 -0.01 -18.00
N ILE A 169 24.65 0.99 -17.17
CA ILE A 169 23.40 1.75 -17.32
C ILE A 169 23.38 2.62 -18.56
N ASP A 170 24.49 3.29 -18.90
CA ASP A 170 24.55 4.09 -20.12
C ASP A 170 24.27 3.21 -21.34
N TRP A 171 24.93 2.03 -21.41
CA TRP A 171 24.68 1.06 -22.46
C TRP A 171 23.25 0.51 -22.42
N ALA A 172 22.76 0.06 -21.26
CA ALA A 172 21.44 -0.57 -21.14
C ALA A 172 20.32 0.43 -21.48
N SER A 173 20.45 1.69 -21.04
CA SER A 173 19.50 2.75 -21.36
C SER A 173 19.43 3.00 -22.87
N SER A 174 20.58 3.08 -23.56
CA SER A 174 20.63 3.24 -25.01
C SER A 174 20.11 2.01 -25.76
N TYR A 175 20.49 0.81 -25.30
CA TYR A 175 20.06 -0.46 -25.89
C TYR A 175 18.54 -0.63 -25.81
N LEU A 176 17.94 -0.47 -24.63
CA LEU A 176 16.50 -0.64 -24.42
C LEU A 176 15.69 0.41 -25.17
N ALA A 177 16.10 1.69 -25.13
CA ALA A 177 15.45 2.75 -25.88
C ALA A 177 15.47 2.47 -27.40
N SER A 178 16.60 2.00 -27.93
CA SER A 178 16.71 1.63 -29.35
C SER A 178 15.87 0.40 -29.69
N LEU A 179 15.91 -0.63 -28.84
CA LEU A 179 15.17 -1.88 -29.01
C LEU A 179 13.65 -1.67 -29.02
N TRP A 180 13.17 -0.73 -28.22
CA TRP A 180 11.74 -0.42 -28.08
C TRP A 180 11.29 0.71 -29.01
N GLY A 181 12.21 1.40 -29.70
CA GLY A 181 11.87 2.57 -30.51
C GLY A 181 11.33 3.73 -29.68
N THR A 182 11.85 3.89 -28.46
CA THR A 182 11.42 4.87 -27.46
C THR A 182 12.62 5.67 -26.93
N GLU A 183 12.44 6.39 -25.84
CA GLU A 183 13.43 7.27 -25.24
C GLU A 183 13.66 7.00 -23.74
N ALA A 184 14.86 7.33 -23.27
CA ALA A 184 15.10 7.47 -21.84
C ALA A 184 14.49 8.78 -21.33
N LEU A 185 13.95 8.78 -20.11
CA LEU A 185 13.31 9.95 -19.50
C LEU A 185 14.29 11.12 -19.34
N LEU A 186 15.49 10.82 -18.81
CA LEU A 186 16.50 11.83 -18.49
C LEU A 186 17.74 11.65 -19.35
N PRO A 187 18.33 12.74 -19.85
CA PRO A 187 19.64 12.70 -20.48
C PRO A 187 20.73 12.37 -19.45
N PRO A 188 21.90 11.84 -19.88
CA PRO A 188 22.97 11.41 -18.95
C PRO A 188 23.47 12.48 -17.98
N TRP A 189 23.38 13.76 -18.31
CA TRP A 189 23.86 14.85 -17.44
C TRP A 189 22.94 15.16 -16.25
N GLN A 190 21.66 14.74 -16.31
CA GLN A 190 20.69 14.89 -15.21
C GLN A 190 20.57 13.63 -14.35
N ARG A 191 20.89 12.49 -14.95
CA ARG A 191 20.53 11.17 -14.44
C ARG A 191 21.57 10.65 -13.46
N ALA A 192 21.10 9.94 -12.43
CA ALA A 192 21.96 9.23 -11.50
C ALA A 192 22.78 8.15 -12.22
N PRO A 193 24.02 7.89 -11.82
CA PRO A 193 24.91 7.03 -12.59
C PRO A 193 24.43 5.58 -12.66
N PHE A 194 23.71 5.07 -11.64
CA PHE A 194 23.39 3.64 -11.52
C PHE A 194 21.92 3.31 -11.79
N ALA A 195 21.12 4.29 -12.22
CA ALA A 195 19.71 4.07 -12.54
C ALA A 195 19.29 4.85 -13.79
N SER A 196 18.30 4.34 -14.51
CA SER A 196 17.66 5.02 -15.64
C SER A 196 16.20 4.64 -15.75
N ALA A 197 15.38 5.54 -16.29
CA ALA A 197 13.99 5.29 -16.60
C ALA A 197 13.82 5.33 -18.12
N ILE A 198 13.31 4.26 -18.72
CA ILE A 198 13.14 4.12 -20.17
C ILE A 198 11.65 3.96 -20.46
N ARG A 199 11.16 4.72 -21.44
CA ARG A 199 9.76 4.69 -21.83
C ARG A 199 9.40 3.34 -22.42
N LEU A 200 8.33 2.74 -21.91
CA LEU A 200 7.79 1.50 -22.46
C LEU A 200 7.12 1.77 -23.81
N PRO A 201 7.21 0.85 -24.79
CA PRO A 201 6.56 0.98 -26.10
C PRO A 201 5.08 0.62 -26.01
N ILE A 202 4.36 1.25 -25.08
CA ILE A 202 2.94 1.04 -24.81
C ILE A 202 2.25 2.39 -24.93
N GLN A 203 1.14 2.43 -25.65
CA GLN A 203 0.30 3.63 -25.68
C GLN A 203 -0.25 3.90 -24.28
N TRP A 204 -0.12 5.15 -23.83
CA TRP A 204 -0.62 5.55 -22.53
C TRP A 204 -2.11 5.21 -22.40
N PRO A 205 -2.50 4.39 -21.42
CA PRO A 205 -3.88 3.97 -21.31
C PRO A 205 -4.76 5.15 -20.92
N VAL A 206 -5.86 5.31 -21.65
CA VAL A 206 -6.95 6.23 -21.32
C VAL A 206 -8.19 5.42 -21.00
N LYS A 207 -9.15 6.04 -20.31
CA LYS A 207 -10.46 5.43 -20.11
C LYS A 207 -11.19 5.29 -21.45
N ALA A 208 -12.18 4.40 -21.51
CA ALA A 208 -12.99 4.19 -22.72
C ALA A 208 -13.69 5.47 -23.21
N ASN A 209 -13.97 6.42 -22.31
CA ASN A 209 -14.52 7.74 -22.62
C ASN A 209 -13.46 8.79 -23.02
N GLY A 210 -12.20 8.40 -23.18
CA GLY A 210 -11.07 9.28 -23.54
C GLY A 210 -10.49 10.09 -22.37
N GLU A 211 -11.05 9.97 -21.15
CA GLU A 211 -10.53 10.68 -19.98
C GLU A 211 -9.19 10.07 -19.49
N PRO A 212 -8.31 10.87 -18.88
CA PRO A 212 -7.10 10.37 -18.25
C PRO A 212 -7.43 9.44 -17.07
N LEU A 213 -6.53 8.49 -16.82
CA LEU A 213 -6.57 7.62 -15.64
C LEU A 213 -6.33 8.44 -14.36
N THR A 214 -7.01 8.07 -13.27
CA THR A 214 -6.70 8.57 -11.92
C THR A 214 -5.34 8.04 -11.43
N ALA A 215 -4.77 8.66 -10.39
CA ALA A 215 -3.50 8.20 -9.83
C ALA A 215 -3.55 6.73 -9.36
N ASP A 216 -4.65 6.32 -8.71
CA ASP A 216 -4.86 4.93 -8.29
C ASP A 216 -4.92 3.97 -9.49
N GLU A 217 -5.61 4.35 -10.56
CA GLU A 217 -5.67 3.55 -11.79
C GLU A 217 -4.28 3.43 -12.43
N GLN A 218 -3.52 4.53 -12.54
CA GLN A 218 -2.14 4.49 -13.05
C GLN A 218 -1.23 3.58 -12.22
N CYS A 219 -1.38 3.59 -10.88
CA CYS A 219 -0.64 2.73 -9.98
C CYS A 219 -0.97 1.24 -10.23
N GLN A 220 -2.25 0.90 -10.36
CA GLN A 220 -2.70 -0.47 -10.68
C GLN A 220 -2.10 -0.98 -11.99
N VAL A 221 -2.08 -0.13 -13.02
CA VAL A 221 -1.47 -0.42 -14.32
C VAL A 221 0.01 -0.73 -14.18
N CYS A 222 0.74 0.07 -13.40
CA CYS A 222 2.16 -0.18 -13.14
C CYS A 222 2.36 -1.49 -12.37
N CYS A 223 1.57 -1.76 -11.33
CA CYS A 223 1.63 -2.99 -10.55
C CYS A 223 1.42 -4.22 -11.43
N PHE A 224 0.42 -4.19 -12.29
CA PHE A 224 0.14 -5.28 -13.21
C PHE A 224 1.33 -5.62 -14.13
N VAL A 225 1.97 -4.61 -14.72
CA VAL A 225 3.17 -4.85 -15.55
C VAL A 225 4.31 -5.42 -14.71
N MET A 226 4.50 -4.92 -13.49
CA MET A 226 5.53 -5.45 -12.58
C MET A 226 5.25 -6.91 -12.17
N ASP A 227 3.99 -7.26 -11.89
CA ASP A 227 3.58 -8.62 -11.51
C ASP A 227 3.85 -9.60 -12.67
N ILE A 228 3.54 -9.22 -13.91
CA ILE A 228 3.84 -10.07 -15.07
C ILE A 228 5.36 -10.28 -15.24
N LEU A 229 6.15 -9.21 -15.12
CA LEU A 229 7.61 -9.29 -15.21
C LEU A 229 8.18 -10.20 -14.12
N LEU A 230 7.66 -10.10 -12.90
CA LEU A 230 8.09 -10.94 -11.79
C LEU A 230 7.67 -12.39 -11.96
N ASP A 231 6.38 -12.65 -12.17
CA ASP A 231 5.82 -14.01 -12.14
C ASP A 231 6.27 -14.85 -13.34
N TYR A 232 6.23 -14.26 -14.55
CA TYR A 232 6.52 -14.99 -15.79
C TYR A 232 7.98 -14.92 -16.22
N TYR A 233 8.63 -13.77 -16.01
CA TYR A 233 9.99 -13.54 -16.49
C TYR A 233 11.04 -13.59 -15.37
N GLN A 234 10.62 -13.65 -14.10
CA GLN A 234 11.49 -13.62 -12.92
C GLN A 234 12.37 -12.35 -12.92
N LEU A 235 11.78 -11.22 -13.35
CA LEU A 235 12.42 -9.92 -13.43
C LEU A 235 11.77 -8.96 -12.44
N ALA A 236 12.55 -8.54 -11.44
CA ALA A 236 12.13 -7.52 -10.48
C ALA A 236 12.60 -6.13 -10.94
N THR A 237 11.67 -5.30 -11.39
CA THR A 237 11.92 -3.91 -11.78
C THR A 237 10.74 -3.02 -11.43
N LYS A 238 10.95 -1.70 -11.35
CA LYS A 238 9.88 -0.76 -11.05
C LYS A 238 9.33 -0.17 -12.34
N VAL A 239 8.01 -0.22 -12.51
CA VAL A 239 7.29 0.55 -13.54
C VAL A 239 6.62 1.75 -12.87
N ILE A 240 6.71 2.92 -13.49
CA ILE A 240 6.22 4.19 -12.95
C ILE A 240 5.51 5.03 -14.03
N PRO A 241 4.44 5.75 -13.66
CA PRO A 241 3.80 6.72 -14.54
C PRO A 241 4.51 8.09 -14.42
N ILE A 242 4.96 8.66 -15.53
CA ILE A 242 5.55 10.00 -15.59
C ILE A 242 5.00 10.73 -16.81
N GLU A 243 4.43 11.92 -16.61
CA GLU A 243 3.93 12.81 -17.68
C GLU A 243 3.03 12.11 -18.72
N GLY A 244 2.13 11.24 -18.27
CA GLY A 244 1.24 10.51 -19.18
C GLY A 244 1.95 9.47 -20.03
N SER A 245 3.04 8.88 -19.54
CA SER A 245 3.74 7.75 -20.14
C SER A 245 4.22 6.77 -19.07
N LEU A 246 4.33 5.49 -19.44
CA LEU A 246 4.87 4.46 -18.57
C LEU A 246 6.38 4.32 -18.79
N TYR A 247 7.13 4.29 -17.70
CA TYR A 247 8.57 4.08 -17.72
C TYR A 247 8.92 2.86 -16.89
N VAL A 248 9.86 2.05 -17.37
CA VAL A 248 10.55 1.06 -16.55
C VAL A 248 11.83 1.67 -16.03
N ARG A 249 11.98 1.66 -14.70
CA ARG A 249 13.17 2.13 -14.00
C ARG A 249 14.12 0.95 -13.80
N ILE A 250 15.21 0.97 -14.55
CA ILE A 250 16.31 0.03 -14.42
C ILE A 250 17.36 0.53 -13.44
N SER A 251 18.09 -0.38 -12.83
CA SER A 251 19.18 -0.12 -11.90
C SER A 251 20.28 -1.14 -12.14
N ALA A 252 21.54 -0.69 -12.17
CA ALA A 252 22.68 -1.58 -12.32
C ALA A 252 23.53 -1.54 -11.06
N GLN A 253 24.11 -2.69 -10.79
CA GLN A 253 25.00 -2.89 -9.68
C GLN A 253 26.10 -3.90 -10.07
N ILE A 254 27.12 -4.07 -9.24
CA ILE A 254 28.30 -4.91 -9.51
C ILE A 254 28.00 -6.38 -9.85
N TYR A 255 26.79 -6.87 -9.54
CA TYR A 255 26.33 -8.22 -9.82
C TYR A 255 25.49 -8.32 -11.09
N ASN A 256 25.23 -7.20 -11.77
CA ASN A 256 24.47 -7.17 -13.01
C ASN A 256 25.37 -7.30 -14.22
N GLU A 257 24.82 -7.91 -15.27
CA GLU A 257 25.49 -8.05 -16.55
C GLU A 257 24.58 -7.58 -17.68
N ARG A 258 25.14 -7.46 -18.90
CA ARG A 258 24.37 -7.07 -20.09
C ARG A 258 23.18 -7.98 -20.35
N ALA A 259 23.35 -9.28 -20.12
CA ALA A 259 22.33 -10.29 -20.31
C ALA A 259 21.06 -10.04 -19.47
N ASP A 260 21.19 -9.43 -18.28
CA ASP A 260 20.02 -9.08 -17.44
C ASP A 260 19.12 -8.06 -18.15
N PHE A 261 19.72 -7.05 -18.76
CA PHE A 261 18.99 -6.00 -19.49
C PHE A 261 18.49 -6.50 -20.85
N GLU A 262 19.21 -7.39 -21.52
CA GLU A 262 18.75 -8.05 -22.74
C GLU A 262 17.49 -8.89 -22.47
N ARG A 263 17.47 -9.65 -21.37
CA ARG A 263 16.29 -10.40 -20.91
C ARG A 263 15.10 -9.47 -20.66
N LEU A 264 15.32 -8.33 -20.02
CA LEU A 264 14.27 -7.32 -19.83
C LEU A 264 13.78 -6.76 -21.17
N GLY A 265 14.70 -6.48 -22.09
CA GLY A 265 14.39 -6.02 -23.45
C GLY A 265 13.43 -6.95 -24.17
N VAL A 266 13.78 -8.25 -24.20
CA VAL A 266 12.97 -9.31 -24.82
C VAL A 266 11.64 -9.49 -24.09
N ALA A 267 11.63 -9.48 -22.77
CA ALA A 267 10.40 -9.62 -21.98
C ALA A 267 9.39 -8.50 -22.30
N ILE A 268 9.84 -7.24 -22.29
CA ILE A 268 8.98 -6.10 -22.63
C ILE A 268 8.52 -6.18 -24.09
N GLN A 269 9.40 -6.47 -25.05
CA GLN A 269 8.98 -6.64 -26.45
C GLN A 269 7.94 -7.75 -26.61
N GLY A 270 8.12 -8.88 -25.93
CA GLY A 270 7.15 -9.97 -25.91
C GLY A 270 5.81 -9.53 -25.36
N LEU A 271 5.81 -8.74 -24.28
CA LEU A 271 4.58 -8.16 -23.73
C LEU A 271 3.92 -7.18 -24.69
N THR A 272 4.66 -6.27 -25.33
CA THR A 272 4.06 -5.20 -26.13
C THR A 272 3.71 -5.61 -27.56
N ASN A 273 4.36 -6.65 -28.11
CA ASN A 273 4.07 -7.14 -29.47
C ASN A 273 2.86 -8.08 -29.51
N CYS A 274 2.39 -8.57 -28.37
CA CYS A 274 1.15 -9.30 -28.31
C CYS A 274 -0.03 -8.33 -28.46
N SER A 275 -0.85 -8.50 -29.51
CA SER A 275 -2.16 -7.83 -29.63
C SER A 275 -3.04 -8.09 -28.41
N SER A 276 -2.84 -9.26 -27.79
CA SER A 276 -3.45 -9.59 -26.52
C SER A 276 -3.00 -8.69 -25.38
N PHE A 277 -1.87 -7.98 -25.36
CA PHE A 277 -1.55 -7.15 -24.19
C PHE A 277 -2.50 -5.97 -24.03
N ILE A 278 -2.93 -5.32 -25.12
CA ILE A 278 -3.95 -4.27 -25.05
C ILE A 278 -5.33 -4.87 -24.72
N GLU A 279 -5.67 -6.02 -25.32
CA GLU A 279 -6.89 -6.76 -24.99
C GLU A 279 -6.85 -7.31 -23.55
N MET A 280 -5.92 -8.19 -23.18
CA MET A 280 -5.59 -8.67 -21.83
C MET A 280 -5.43 -7.56 -20.80
N PHE A 281 -4.95 -6.36 -21.13
CA PHE A 281 -4.97 -5.24 -20.19
C PHE A 281 -6.39 -4.72 -19.99
N SER A 282 -7.21 -4.63 -21.04
CA SER A 282 -8.63 -4.29 -20.95
C SER A 282 -9.50 -5.40 -20.33
N THR A 283 -9.20 -6.68 -20.59
CA THR A 283 -9.88 -7.89 -20.12
C THR A 283 -9.42 -8.27 -18.71
N MET A 284 -8.13 -8.15 -18.38
CA MET A 284 -7.62 -8.43 -17.03
C MET A 284 -7.79 -7.27 -16.04
N ARG A 285 -8.13 -6.07 -16.52
CA ARG A 285 -8.80 -5.06 -15.68
C ARG A 285 -10.13 -5.58 -15.15
N GLN A 286 -10.85 -6.41 -15.92
CA GLN A 286 -12.07 -7.11 -15.46
C GLN A 286 -11.71 -8.32 -14.58
N LEU A 287 -10.68 -9.11 -14.92
CA LEU A 287 -10.29 -10.28 -14.12
C LEU A 287 -9.62 -9.96 -12.77
N SER A 288 -8.81 -8.92 -12.62
CA SER A 288 -8.13 -8.65 -11.33
C SER A 288 -9.12 -8.26 -10.21
N ILE A 289 -10.20 -7.56 -10.57
CA ILE A 289 -11.29 -7.22 -9.66
C ILE A 289 -12.12 -8.48 -9.38
N ALA A 290 -12.50 -9.25 -10.41
CA ALA A 290 -13.22 -10.52 -10.25
C ALA A 290 -12.44 -11.53 -9.39
N MET A 291 -11.13 -11.65 -9.58
CA MET A 291 -10.25 -12.55 -8.83
C MET A 291 -10.06 -12.07 -7.39
N CYS A 292 -9.98 -10.76 -7.15
CA CYS A 292 -10.01 -10.18 -5.81
C CYS A 292 -11.35 -10.37 -5.09
N ILE A 293 -12.47 -10.40 -5.84
CA ILE A 293 -13.81 -10.69 -5.32
C ILE A 293 -13.91 -12.18 -4.99
N ILE A 294 -13.51 -13.07 -5.91
CA ILE A 294 -13.48 -14.52 -5.70
C ILE A 294 -12.61 -14.88 -4.48
N LEU A 295 -11.47 -14.23 -4.30
CA LEU A 295 -10.62 -14.48 -3.13
C LEU A 295 -11.32 -14.08 -1.82
N ASP A 296 -11.98 -12.93 -1.77
CA ASP A 296 -12.73 -12.50 -0.57
C ASP A 296 -13.98 -13.40 -0.34
N GLU A 297 -14.61 -13.92 -1.41
CA GLU A 297 -15.72 -14.90 -1.34
C GLU A 297 -15.24 -16.29 -0.85
N CYS A 298 -14.07 -16.75 -1.28
CA CYS A 298 -13.45 -17.97 -0.73
C CYS A 298 -13.12 -17.80 0.76
N VAL A 299 -12.60 -16.63 1.16
CA VAL A 299 -12.36 -16.31 2.58
C VAL A 299 -13.67 -16.31 3.37
N LEU A 300 -14.76 -15.78 2.80
CA LEU A 300 -16.09 -15.82 3.42
C LEU A 300 -16.53 -17.27 3.74
N LEU A 301 -16.38 -18.19 2.79
CA LEU A 301 -16.75 -19.60 2.96
C LEU A 301 -15.90 -20.32 4.03
N ILE A 302 -14.60 -20.01 4.08
CA ILE A 302 -13.69 -20.54 5.10
C ILE A 302 -14.10 -20.05 6.48
N VAL A 303 -14.36 -18.74 6.64
CA VAL A 303 -14.74 -18.17 7.94
C VAL A 303 -16.09 -18.70 8.42
N LEU A 304 -17.09 -18.80 7.54
CA LEU A 304 -18.38 -19.42 7.90
C LEU A 304 -18.21 -20.86 8.40
N SER A 305 -17.35 -21.65 7.74
CA SER A 305 -17.06 -23.03 8.16
C SER A 305 -16.40 -23.07 9.55
N LEU A 306 -15.50 -22.13 9.84
CA LEU A 306 -14.90 -21.99 11.17
C LEU A 306 -15.93 -21.58 12.23
N GLN A 307 -16.85 -20.67 11.88
CA GLN A 307 -17.94 -20.25 12.77
C GLN A 307 -18.91 -21.40 13.12
N ALA A 308 -19.15 -22.33 12.19
CA ALA A 308 -19.92 -23.54 12.50
C ALA A 308 -19.23 -24.40 13.59
N LEU A 309 -17.90 -24.54 13.50
CA LEU A 309 -17.11 -25.37 14.42
C LEU A 309 -17.03 -24.78 15.83
N THR A 310 -16.99 -23.46 15.95
CA THR A 310 -16.89 -22.74 17.23
C THR A 310 -18.19 -22.74 18.03
N ILE A 311 -19.35 -22.83 17.36
CA ILE A 311 -20.68 -22.80 17.99
C ILE A 311 -21.12 -24.19 18.49
N LEU A 312 -20.67 -25.27 17.86
CA LEU A 312 -21.07 -26.65 18.19
C LEU A 312 -20.91 -27.02 19.68
N PRO A 313 -19.80 -26.69 20.38
CA PRO A 313 -19.64 -27.04 21.78
C PRO A 313 -20.68 -26.42 22.71
N ALA A 314 -21.21 -25.24 22.39
CA ALA A 314 -22.21 -24.55 23.24
C ALA A 314 -23.55 -25.32 23.30
N ILE A 315 -23.88 -26.06 22.25
CA ILE A 315 -25.10 -26.90 22.16
C ILE A 315 -25.02 -28.07 23.14
N ALA A 316 -23.82 -28.62 23.35
CA ALA A 316 -23.60 -29.73 24.26
C ALA A 316 -23.80 -29.34 25.74
N VAL A 317 -23.69 -28.04 26.06
CA VAL A 317 -23.74 -27.54 27.45
C VAL A 317 -25.12 -26.99 27.81
N THR A 318 -25.73 -26.16 26.97
CA THR A 318 -27.05 -25.56 27.23
C THR A 318 -27.95 -25.62 26.00
N ARG A 319 -29.02 -26.42 26.05
CA ARG A 319 -29.91 -26.67 24.90
C ARG A 319 -30.56 -25.39 24.38
N GLU A 320 -31.17 -24.60 25.26
CA GLU A 320 -31.95 -23.42 24.84
C GLU A 320 -31.05 -22.34 24.24
N VAL A 321 -29.94 -22.05 24.91
CA VAL A 321 -29.01 -21.00 24.51
C VAL A 321 -28.17 -21.42 23.30
N GLY A 322 -27.71 -22.67 23.26
CA GLY A 322 -26.97 -23.23 22.13
C GLY A 322 -27.82 -23.33 20.86
N LEU A 323 -29.11 -23.67 20.97
CA LEU A 323 -30.04 -23.66 19.83
C LEU A 323 -30.29 -22.24 19.32
N ALA A 324 -30.35 -21.24 20.19
CA ALA A 324 -30.53 -19.84 19.78
C ALA A 324 -29.34 -19.33 18.95
N VAL A 325 -28.10 -19.57 19.41
CA VAL A 325 -26.88 -19.20 18.69
C VAL A 325 -26.77 -19.95 17.37
N LEU A 326 -27.02 -21.27 17.37
CA LEU A 326 -27.00 -22.09 16.15
C LEU A 326 -28.03 -21.61 15.12
N SER A 327 -29.27 -21.34 15.56
CA SER A 327 -30.34 -20.88 14.66
C SER A 327 -29.97 -19.54 14.02
N LEU A 328 -29.43 -18.61 14.80
CA LEU A 328 -29.02 -17.31 14.29
C LEU A 328 -27.81 -17.43 13.36
N TYR A 329 -26.85 -18.31 13.68
CA TYR A 329 -25.73 -18.63 12.78
C TYR A 329 -26.21 -19.22 11.46
N LEU A 330 -27.12 -20.19 11.45
CA LEU A 330 -27.63 -20.79 10.22
C LEU A 330 -28.35 -19.77 9.34
N ILE A 331 -29.14 -18.88 9.94
CA ILE A 331 -29.77 -17.75 9.23
C ILE A 331 -28.70 -16.81 8.65
N THR A 332 -27.68 -16.49 9.44
CA THR A 332 -26.59 -15.60 9.06
C THR A 332 -25.73 -16.19 7.95
N ALA A 333 -25.41 -17.49 8.01
CA ALA A 333 -24.63 -18.21 7.02
C ALA A 333 -25.41 -18.37 5.71
N LEU A 334 -26.68 -18.80 5.79
CA LEU A 334 -27.54 -18.90 4.61
C LEU A 334 -27.69 -17.53 3.94
N PHE A 335 -27.91 -16.47 4.71
CA PHE A 335 -27.97 -15.12 4.17
C PHE A 335 -26.63 -14.69 3.56
N SER A 336 -25.50 -14.96 4.21
CA SER A 336 -24.16 -14.59 3.72
C SER A 336 -23.81 -15.29 2.40
N VAL A 337 -24.08 -16.59 2.29
CA VAL A 337 -23.88 -17.37 1.06
C VAL A 337 -24.84 -16.91 -0.05
N THR A 338 -26.12 -16.74 0.29
CA THR A 338 -27.13 -16.25 -0.68
C THR A 338 -26.78 -14.84 -1.16
N TYR A 339 -26.33 -13.97 -0.26
CA TYR A 339 -25.93 -12.60 -0.57
C TYR A 339 -24.70 -12.56 -1.48
N ALA A 340 -23.70 -13.41 -1.23
CA ALA A 340 -22.54 -13.57 -2.10
C ALA A 340 -22.95 -14.11 -3.49
N PHE A 341 -23.73 -15.20 -3.53
CA PHE A 341 -24.18 -15.83 -4.78
C PHE A 341 -25.04 -14.91 -5.66
N LEU A 342 -26.02 -14.21 -5.07
CA LEU A 342 -26.81 -13.19 -5.78
C LEU A 342 -25.95 -12.01 -6.25
N TYR A 343 -24.76 -11.82 -5.67
CA TYR A 343 -23.80 -10.82 -6.12
C TYR A 343 -23.02 -11.30 -7.35
N THR A 344 -22.63 -12.57 -7.39
CA THR A 344 -21.96 -13.18 -8.55
C THR A 344 -22.89 -13.20 -9.78
N LEU A 345 -24.19 -13.45 -9.58
CA LEU A 345 -25.20 -13.46 -10.65
C LEU A 345 -25.64 -12.07 -11.15
N ARG A 346 -25.04 -11.00 -10.61
CA ARG A 346 -25.44 -9.61 -10.88
C ARG A 346 -25.33 -9.20 -12.34
N GLU A 347 -24.43 -9.83 -13.10
CA GLU A 347 -24.29 -9.54 -14.54
C GLU A 347 -25.55 -9.90 -15.34
N CYS A 348 -26.47 -10.70 -14.79
CA CYS A 348 -27.63 -11.21 -15.51
C CYS A 348 -28.94 -10.43 -15.30
N CYS A 349 -29.13 -9.61 -14.24
CA CYS A 349 -30.38 -8.85 -14.06
C CYS A 349 -30.27 -7.52 -13.28
N PRO A 350 -30.73 -6.38 -13.84
CA PRO A 350 -30.81 -5.08 -13.14
C PRO A 350 -31.71 -5.06 -11.91
N CYS A 351 -32.69 -5.97 -11.87
CA CYS A 351 -33.68 -6.13 -10.80
C CYS A 351 -33.06 -6.47 -9.42
N ILE A 352 -31.85 -7.04 -9.42
CA ILE A 352 -31.10 -7.46 -8.23
C ILE A 352 -30.52 -6.26 -7.44
N ASN A 353 -30.38 -5.08 -8.08
CA ASN A 353 -29.72 -3.91 -7.48
C ASN A 353 -30.48 -3.29 -6.29
N ALA A 354 -31.81 -3.26 -6.34
CA ALA A 354 -32.63 -2.75 -5.23
C ALA A 354 -32.52 -3.67 -4.00
N LEU A 355 -32.49 -4.98 -4.23
CA LEU A 355 -32.35 -6.01 -3.19
C LEU A 355 -30.98 -5.91 -2.47
N GLN A 356 -29.90 -5.62 -3.20
CA GLN A 356 -28.54 -5.56 -2.67
C GLN A 356 -28.28 -4.38 -1.72
N ARG A 357 -28.87 -3.20 -1.98
CA ARG A 357 -28.69 -2.01 -1.13
C ARG A 357 -29.26 -2.23 0.28
N HIS A 358 -30.37 -2.96 0.37
CA HIS A 358 -30.97 -3.37 1.64
C HIS A 358 -30.27 -4.61 2.23
N GLY A 359 -29.79 -5.53 1.39
CA GLY A 359 -29.10 -6.74 1.82
C GLY A 359 -27.80 -6.49 2.59
N SER A 360 -27.03 -5.46 2.24
CA SER A 360 -25.82 -5.10 3.00
C SER A 360 -26.14 -4.72 4.45
N LYS A 361 -27.19 -3.92 4.68
CA LYS A 361 -27.64 -3.56 6.03
C LYS A 361 -28.09 -4.78 6.82
N PHE A 362 -28.79 -5.70 6.16
CA PHE A 362 -29.25 -6.94 6.76
C PHE A 362 -28.07 -7.86 7.14
N PHE A 363 -27.02 -7.94 6.31
CA PHE A 363 -25.78 -8.64 6.62
C PHE A 363 -25.17 -8.14 7.95
N TYR A 364 -25.00 -6.81 8.10
CA TYR A 364 -24.46 -6.24 9.34
C TYR A 364 -25.37 -6.51 10.54
N VAL A 365 -26.69 -6.38 10.37
CA VAL A 365 -27.65 -6.63 11.46
C VAL A 365 -27.58 -8.08 11.95
N LEU A 366 -27.48 -9.05 11.04
CA LEU A 366 -27.37 -10.46 11.39
C LEU A 366 -26.07 -10.77 12.12
N HIS A 367 -24.92 -10.30 11.62
CA HIS A 367 -23.62 -10.52 12.25
C HIS A 367 -23.48 -9.79 13.60
N ILE A 368 -24.04 -8.58 13.75
CA ILE A 368 -24.12 -7.89 15.04
C ILE A 368 -25.03 -8.65 16.02
N GLY A 369 -26.16 -9.18 15.54
CA GLY A 369 -27.04 -10.04 16.32
C GLY A 369 -26.34 -11.32 16.78
N LEU A 370 -25.54 -11.94 15.91
CA LEU A 370 -24.75 -13.12 16.22
C LEU A 370 -23.72 -12.82 17.31
N ILE A 371 -23.01 -11.69 17.23
CA ILE A 371 -22.10 -11.22 18.29
C ILE A 371 -22.84 -11.04 19.61
N ALA A 372 -23.96 -10.32 19.61
CA ALA A 372 -24.72 -10.04 20.83
C ALA A 372 -25.23 -11.32 21.50
N THR A 373 -25.74 -12.26 20.71
CA THR A 373 -26.25 -13.56 21.20
C THR A 373 -25.11 -14.44 21.72
N THR A 374 -23.96 -14.43 21.04
CA THR A 374 -22.76 -15.16 21.48
C THR A 374 -22.21 -14.61 22.78
N VAL A 375 -22.12 -13.28 22.93
CA VAL A 375 -21.70 -12.63 24.19
C VAL A 375 -22.67 -12.94 25.33
N ALA A 376 -23.99 -12.88 25.08
CA ALA A 376 -24.99 -13.27 26.08
C ALA A 376 -24.83 -14.75 26.50
N THR A 377 -24.53 -15.63 25.55
CA THR A 377 -24.28 -17.05 25.81
C THR A 377 -23.02 -17.26 26.66
N ILE A 378 -21.94 -16.54 26.36
CA ILE A 378 -20.72 -16.55 27.17
C ILE A 378 -21.03 -16.13 28.62
N SER A 379 -21.80 -15.07 28.82
CA SER A 379 -22.19 -14.62 30.15
C SER A 379 -22.96 -15.68 30.93
N ILE A 380 -23.89 -16.40 30.29
CA ILE A 380 -24.64 -17.50 30.91
C ILE A 380 -23.71 -18.67 31.26
N LEU A 381 -22.80 -19.04 30.36
CA LEU A 381 -21.86 -20.15 30.60
C LEU A 381 -20.76 -19.82 31.62
N LEU A 382 -20.53 -18.54 31.92
CA LEU A 382 -19.62 -18.09 32.97
C LEU A 382 -20.24 -18.13 34.37
N GLU A 383 -21.56 -18.07 34.48
CA GLU A 383 -22.29 -17.99 35.76
C GLU A 383 -21.86 -19.08 36.78
N PRO A 384 -21.71 -20.37 36.40
CA PRO A 384 -21.25 -21.40 37.33
C PRO A 384 -19.88 -21.10 37.96
N PHE A 385 -18.97 -20.48 37.19
CA PHE A 385 -17.61 -20.17 37.63
C PHE A 385 -17.52 -18.90 38.47
N LEU A 386 -18.54 -18.04 38.40
CA LEU A 386 -18.60 -16.76 39.12
C LEU A 386 -19.48 -16.84 40.38
N SER A 387 -20.21 -17.94 40.56
CA SER A 387 -21.16 -18.14 41.67
C SER A 387 -20.53 -18.23 43.06
N GLY A 388 -19.22 -18.48 43.16
CA GLY A 388 -18.51 -18.71 44.42
C GLY A 388 -18.72 -20.09 45.05
N VAL A 389 -19.46 -20.98 44.36
CA VAL A 389 -19.74 -22.37 44.76
C VAL A 389 -18.98 -23.32 43.83
N ASP A 390 -18.67 -24.55 44.28
CA ASP A 390 -18.02 -25.54 43.41
C ASP A 390 -18.90 -25.88 42.20
N PHE A 391 -18.29 -26.05 41.02
CA PHE A 391 -19.03 -26.30 39.77
C PHE A 391 -19.92 -27.54 39.86
N SER A 392 -19.47 -28.59 40.56
CA SER A 392 -20.27 -29.81 40.72
C SER A 392 -21.52 -29.57 41.57
N GLU A 393 -21.42 -28.72 42.59
CA GLU A 393 -22.53 -28.33 43.44
C GLU A 393 -23.51 -27.42 42.69
N TYR A 394 -23.00 -26.44 41.93
CA TYR A 394 -23.81 -25.59 41.05
C TYR A 394 -24.56 -26.41 40.00
N CYS A 395 -23.88 -27.38 39.38
CA CYS A 395 -24.43 -28.26 38.37
C CYS A 395 -25.61 -29.09 38.89
N LEU A 396 -25.47 -29.72 40.07
CA LEU A 396 -26.54 -30.50 40.69
C LEU A 396 -27.70 -29.62 41.17
N THR A 397 -27.40 -28.47 41.76
CA THR A 397 -28.42 -27.53 42.29
C THR A 397 -29.32 -26.98 41.18
N ASN A 398 -28.76 -26.78 39.99
CA ASN A 398 -29.48 -26.30 38.81
C ASN A 398 -29.89 -27.42 37.83
N ALA A 399 -29.78 -28.69 38.25
CA ALA A 399 -30.15 -29.86 37.44
C ALA A 399 -29.49 -29.91 36.05
N LEU A 400 -28.25 -29.41 35.92
CA LEU A 400 -27.51 -29.34 34.64
C LEU A 400 -26.97 -30.72 34.19
N ASP A 401 -26.96 -31.70 35.09
CA ASP A 401 -26.61 -33.09 34.83
C ASP A 401 -27.70 -33.85 34.03
N HIS A 402 -28.92 -33.32 33.97
CA HIS A 402 -29.99 -33.78 33.08
C HIS A 402 -29.88 -33.22 31.65
N ASN A 403 -28.65 -33.11 31.13
CA ASN A 403 -28.39 -32.62 29.77
C ASN A 403 -28.58 -33.72 28.70
N LEU A 404 -28.76 -33.30 27.43
CA LEU A 404 -28.98 -34.17 26.27
C LEU A 404 -27.88 -35.22 26.05
N SER A 405 -26.66 -34.95 26.52
CA SER A 405 -25.52 -35.86 26.36
C SER A 405 -25.38 -36.86 27.52
N SER A 406 -26.29 -36.82 28.51
CA SER A 406 -26.21 -37.60 29.76
C SER A 406 -24.83 -37.47 30.44
N THR A 407 -24.23 -36.29 30.30
CA THR A 407 -22.87 -36.03 30.76
C THR A 407 -22.89 -35.60 32.21
N GLY A 408 -22.18 -36.33 33.08
CA GLY A 408 -22.03 -35.97 34.49
C GLY A 408 -21.29 -34.65 34.70
N CYS A 409 -21.54 -34.00 35.84
CA CYS A 409 -21.07 -32.63 36.15
C CYS A 409 -19.57 -32.38 35.93
N LEU A 410 -18.71 -33.37 36.22
CA LEU A 410 -17.26 -33.25 36.01
C LEU A 410 -16.88 -33.11 34.53
N LYS A 411 -17.51 -33.91 33.65
CA LYS A 411 -17.29 -33.80 32.20
C LYS A 411 -17.97 -32.54 31.64
N LEU A 412 -19.11 -32.16 32.21
CA LEU A 412 -19.82 -30.93 31.83
C LEU A 412 -18.95 -29.69 32.10
N GLN A 413 -18.24 -29.64 33.23
CA GLN A 413 -17.27 -28.57 33.52
C GLN A 413 -16.23 -28.39 32.42
N GLY A 414 -15.64 -29.50 31.95
CA GLY A 414 -14.69 -29.49 30.84
C GLY A 414 -15.32 -28.99 29.53
N TYR A 415 -16.53 -29.44 29.20
CA TYR A 415 -17.24 -28.95 28.02
C TYR A 415 -17.62 -27.47 28.10
N THR A 416 -17.96 -26.96 29.29
CA THR A 416 -18.26 -25.53 29.47
C THR A 416 -17.01 -24.68 29.25
N VAL A 417 -15.84 -25.11 29.73
CA VAL A 417 -14.57 -24.40 29.46
C VAL A 417 -14.24 -24.39 27.97
N VAL A 418 -14.40 -25.53 27.28
CA VAL A 418 -14.19 -25.61 25.83
C VAL A 418 -15.17 -24.69 25.08
N ALA A 419 -16.46 -24.69 25.46
CA ALA A 419 -17.47 -23.83 24.86
C ALA A 419 -17.16 -22.33 25.08
N LEU A 420 -16.68 -21.93 26.26
CA LEU A 420 -16.27 -20.55 26.52
C LEU A 420 -15.11 -20.11 25.62
N MET A 421 -14.10 -20.98 25.44
CA MET A 421 -12.97 -20.69 24.54
C MET A 421 -13.41 -20.57 23.08
N THR A 422 -14.24 -21.50 22.60
CA THR A 422 -14.68 -21.48 21.20
C THR A 422 -15.67 -20.35 20.90
N LEU A 423 -16.57 -20.02 21.82
CA LEU A 423 -17.46 -18.86 21.67
C LEU A 423 -16.70 -17.52 21.72
N THR A 424 -15.61 -17.44 22.48
CA THR A 424 -14.74 -16.23 22.46
C THR A 424 -14.07 -16.07 21.10
N LEU A 425 -13.59 -17.18 20.51
CA LEU A 425 -13.09 -17.18 19.13
C LEU A 425 -14.18 -16.79 18.13
N GLU A 426 -15.42 -17.23 18.35
CA GLU A 426 -16.57 -16.90 17.51
C GLU A 426 -16.87 -15.40 17.45
N VAL A 427 -16.75 -14.69 18.58
CA VAL A 427 -16.87 -13.22 18.60
C VAL A 427 -15.80 -12.58 17.70
N GLY A 428 -14.56 -13.08 17.76
CA GLY A 428 -13.47 -12.62 16.91
C GLY A 428 -13.73 -12.86 15.41
N LEU A 429 -14.21 -14.05 15.06
CA LEU A 429 -14.59 -14.40 13.68
C LEU A 429 -15.77 -13.54 13.19
N SER A 430 -16.78 -13.31 14.02
CA SER A 430 -17.92 -12.45 13.68
C SER A 430 -17.52 -10.98 13.48
N VAL A 431 -16.58 -10.44 14.28
CA VAL A 431 -16.01 -9.10 14.06
C VAL A 431 -15.22 -9.05 12.76
N TYR A 432 -14.43 -10.09 12.47
CA TYR A 432 -13.73 -10.21 11.19
C TYR A 432 -14.71 -10.22 10.01
N MET A 433 -15.85 -10.88 10.12
CA MET A 433 -16.91 -10.88 9.09
C MET A 433 -17.50 -9.49 8.84
N LEU A 434 -17.63 -8.63 9.85
CA LEU A 434 -18.04 -7.24 9.66
C LEU A 434 -17.01 -6.43 8.86
N VAL A 435 -15.71 -6.65 9.11
CA VAL A 435 -14.61 -6.00 8.39
C VAL A 435 -14.54 -6.50 6.95
N LEU A 436 -14.61 -7.82 6.76
CA LEU A 436 -14.61 -8.47 5.45
C LEU A 436 -15.82 -8.02 4.62
N GLY A 437 -17.02 -7.98 5.21
CA GLY A 437 -18.24 -7.48 4.57
C GLY A 437 -18.12 -6.02 4.13
N ARG A 438 -17.42 -5.17 4.90
CA ARG A 438 -17.14 -3.77 4.52
C ARG A 438 -16.17 -3.68 3.36
N ARG A 439 -15.14 -4.53 3.34
CA ARG A 439 -14.16 -4.61 2.24
C ARG A 439 -14.84 -5.06 0.94
N ILE A 440 -15.61 -6.14 1.01
CA ILE A 440 -16.41 -6.67 -0.11
C ILE A 440 -17.37 -5.59 -0.62
N SER A 441 -18.20 -5.01 0.27
CA SER A 441 -19.18 -3.98 -0.10
C SER A 441 -18.56 -2.74 -0.76
N LYS A 442 -17.38 -2.28 -0.31
CA LYS A 442 -16.66 -1.16 -0.95
C LYS A 442 -16.17 -1.50 -2.35
N LYS A 443 -15.48 -2.64 -2.53
CA LYS A 443 -15.01 -3.11 -3.84
C LYS A 443 -16.18 -3.24 -4.82
N HIS A 444 -17.28 -3.76 -4.32
CA HIS A 444 -18.53 -3.98 -5.04
C HIS A 444 -19.29 -2.69 -5.43
N ALA A 445 -19.24 -1.65 -4.58
CA ALA A 445 -19.83 -0.34 -4.89
C ALA A 445 -19.07 0.38 -6.01
N VAL A 446 -17.75 0.25 -6.04
CA VAL A 446 -16.89 0.75 -7.14
C VAL A 446 -17.28 0.05 -8.45
N GLU A 447 -17.46 -1.27 -8.39
CA GLU A 447 -17.87 -2.07 -9.55
C GLU A 447 -19.28 -1.76 -10.06
N TYR A 448 -20.22 -1.48 -9.16
CA TYR A 448 -21.56 -1.04 -9.56
C TYR A 448 -21.54 0.29 -10.30
N ALA A 449 -20.78 1.26 -9.76
CA ALA A 449 -20.66 2.58 -10.36
C ALA A 449 -20.06 2.49 -11.78
N ARG A 450 -19.21 1.49 -12.04
CA ARG A 450 -18.71 1.13 -13.38
C ARG A 450 -19.83 0.64 -14.29
N LEU A 451 -20.55 -0.42 -13.90
CA LEU A 451 -21.61 -1.03 -14.73
C LEU A 451 -22.75 -0.07 -15.06
N VAL A 452 -23.15 0.79 -14.12
CA VAL A 452 -24.18 1.82 -14.35
C VAL A 452 -23.71 2.83 -15.39
N ARG A 453 -22.42 3.21 -15.38
CA ARG A 453 -21.85 4.12 -16.38
C ARG A 453 -21.77 3.47 -17.76
N GLU A 454 -21.34 2.21 -17.83
CA GLU A 454 -21.30 1.44 -19.08
C GLU A 454 -22.69 1.30 -19.72
N LYS A 455 -23.72 1.02 -18.91
CA LYS A 455 -25.10 0.93 -19.39
C LYS A 455 -25.69 2.29 -19.81
N SER A 456 -25.33 3.37 -19.11
CA SER A 456 -25.74 4.72 -19.51
C SER A 456 -25.10 5.18 -20.83
N LEU A 457 -24.00 4.55 -21.25
CA LEU A 457 -23.33 4.82 -22.52
C LEU A 457 -23.90 3.97 -23.66
N SER A 458 -24.42 2.76 -23.39
CA SER A 458 -25.10 1.92 -24.39
C SER A 458 -26.50 2.42 -24.76
N ASP A 459 -27.18 3.12 -23.84
CA ASP A 459 -28.56 3.61 -24.04
C ASP A 459 -28.60 5.00 -24.70
N ALA A 460 -27.46 5.56 -25.14
CA ALA A 460 -27.33 6.92 -25.67
C ALA A 460 -27.52 7.06 -27.19
N GLU A 461 -28.06 6.05 -27.88
CA GLU A 461 -28.50 6.17 -29.28
C GLU A 461 -30.01 5.88 -29.42
N LEU A 462 -30.83 6.93 -29.31
CA LEU A 462 -32.03 7.19 -30.15
C LEU A 462 -32.73 8.51 -29.69
N PRO A 463 -33.05 9.45 -30.62
CA PRO A 463 -33.50 10.80 -30.25
C PRO A 463 -35.03 10.92 -30.18
N SER A 464 -35.56 11.67 -29.21
CA SER A 464 -36.80 12.43 -29.38
C SER A 464 -36.95 13.61 -28.41
N VAL A 465 -37.62 14.63 -28.96
CA VAL A 465 -37.81 16.02 -28.56
C VAL A 465 -38.65 16.18 -27.27
N VAL A 466 -38.40 17.29 -26.54
CA VAL A 466 -39.35 18.18 -25.82
C VAL A 466 -39.00 18.46 -24.33
N ARG A 467 -38.56 19.71 -24.12
CA ARG A 467 -38.76 20.65 -22.97
C ARG A 467 -38.58 20.18 -21.53
N GLY A 468 -37.86 21.01 -20.77
CA GLY A 468 -38.29 21.43 -19.43
C GLY A 468 -37.16 21.67 -18.44
N ASN A 469 -36.97 22.93 -18.05
CA ASN A 469 -36.18 23.37 -16.90
C ASN A 469 -36.34 22.46 -15.68
N ASN A 470 -35.24 22.18 -14.97
CA ASN A 470 -35.10 22.64 -13.59
C ASN A 470 -33.68 22.46 -13.04
N SER A 471 -33.25 23.51 -12.38
CA SER A 471 -32.08 23.67 -11.54
C SER A 471 -32.07 22.71 -10.36
N PHE A 472 -30.90 22.18 -10.00
CA PHE A 472 -30.53 21.96 -8.59
C PHE A 472 -29.00 21.92 -8.43
N GLN A 473 -28.46 22.98 -7.84
CA GLN A 473 -27.11 23.04 -7.31
C GLN A 473 -26.95 22.02 -6.17
N LYS A 474 -25.86 21.23 -6.19
CA LYS A 474 -25.25 20.71 -4.96
C LYS A 474 -23.75 20.97 -4.99
N LYS A 475 -23.36 21.95 -4.17
CA LYS A 475 -21.99 22.20 -3.73
C LYS A 475 -21.44 20.96 -3.02
N THR A 476 -20.32 20.42 -3.48
CA THR A 476 -19.34 19.72 -2.64
C THR A 476 -17.95 20.06 -3.17
N GLY A 477 -17.04 20.38 -2.24
CA GLY A 477 -15.78 21.06 -2.48
C GLY A 477 -14.81 20.28 -3.38
N LYS A 478 -14.18 21.01 -4.30
CA LYS A 478 -13.06 20.56 -5.12
C LYS A 478 -11.83 20.34 -4.23
N ALA A 479 -11.35 19.11 -4.17
CA ALA A 479 -9.93 18.85 -3.95
C ALA A 479 -9.26 18.80 -5.34
N THR A 480 -8.35 19.74 -5.58
CA THR A 480 -7.47 19.83 -6.76
C THR A 480 -6.49 18.65 -6.73
N HIS A 481 -6.56 17.71 -7.68
CA HIS A 481 -5.71 17.62 -8.90
C HIS A 481 -4.21 17.62 -8.61
N GLY A 482 -3.58 16.45 -8.72
CA GLY A 482 -2.14 16.24 -8.78
C GLY A 482 -1.84 14.99 -9.61
N THR A 483 -1.27 15.18 -10.80
CA THR A 483 -0.79 14.16 -11.74
C THR A 483 0.52 14.69 -12.31
N THR A 484 1.61 14.45 -11.59
CA THR A 484 2.98 14.87 -11.91
C THR A 484 3.93 14.05 -11.04
N ALA A 485 5.14 13.80 -11.52
CA ALA A 485 6.17 13.12 -10.73
C ALA A 485 6.38 13.93 -9.44
N GLU A 486 6.05 13.35 -8.29
CA GLU A 486 6.28 13.96 -6.98
C GLU A 486 7.80 14.21 -6.84
N VAL A 487 8.17 15.46 -7.03
CA VAL A 487 9.49 16.01 -6.73
C VAL A 487 9.23 17.21 -5.82
N ILE A 488 9.80 17.12 -4.61
CA ILE A 488 9.79 18.07 -3.47
C ILE A 488 8.61 17.94 -2.50
#